data_AF-A0A974C3N9-F1
#
_entry.id   AF-A0A974C3N9-F1
#
_cell.length_a   1.000
_cell.length_b   1.000
_cell.length_c   1.000
_cell.angle_alpha   90.00
_cell.angle_beta   90.00
_cell.angle_gamma   90.00
#
_symmetry.space_group_name_H-M   'P 1'
#
loop_
_entity.id
_entity.type
_entity.pdbx_description
1 polymer ?
#
loop_
_entity_poly.entity_id
_entity_poly.type
_entity_poly.pdbx_seq_one_letter_code
_entity_poly.pdbx_strand_id
1 'polypeptide(L)'
;MFWTCPLITTLWSTVQTLVTKATCLDLHRDPLIYLLGHPVLGLGKGLQKVLNCIFTATRCLIAARWKDPTPPSLWDLINRIEQVRRMEYLTAILHNSSLATEEDWFMWNSYCSELQREV
;
A
#
# COMPACT_ATOMS: atom_id res chain seq x y z
N MET A 1 -14.08 -10.30 12.83
CA MET A 1 -12.82 -11.08 12.81
C MET A 1 -11.60 -10.25 12.41
N PHE A 2 -11.59 -9.54 11.26
CA PHE A 2 -10.39 -8.78 10.82
C PHE A 2 -9.97 -7.61 11.74
N TRP A 3 -10.93 -6.92 12.36
CA TRP A 3 -10.67 -5.80 13.26
C TRP A 3 -10.54 -6.21 14.74
N THR A 4 -10.92 -7.45 15.05
CA THR A 4 -11.00 -7.97 16.42
C THR A 4 -9.86 -8.95 16.76
N CYS A 5 -9.07 -9.37 15.77
CA CYS A 5 -7.93 -10.25 15.96
C CYS A 5 -6.67 -9.43 16.28
N PRO A 6 -6.03 -9.58 17.46
CA PRO A 6 -4.91 -8.73 17.88
C PRO A 6 -3.74 -8.69 16.88
N LEU A 7 -3.42 -9.85 16.29
CA LEU A 7 -2.34 -9.99 15.30
C LEU A 7 -2.59 -9.14 14.06
N ILE A 8 -3.81 -9.22 13.52
CA ILE A 8 -4.19 -8.54 12.27
C ILE A 8 -4.51 -7.06 12.54
N THR A 9 -5.09 -6.72 13.69
CA THR A 9 -5.38 -5.33 14.07
C THR A 9 -4.10 -4.49 14.17
N THR A 10 -3.00 -5.08 14.66
CA THR A 10 -1.70 -4.42 14.71
C THR A 10 -1.21 -4.08 13.30
N LEU A 11 -1.25 -5.06 12.40
CA LEU A 11 -0.89 -4.86 10.99
C LEU A 11 -1.75 -3.77 10.34
N TRP A 12 -3.07 -3.78 10.52
CA TRP A 12 -3.93 -2.76 9.93
C TRP A 12 -3.70 -1.37 10.49
N SER A 13 -3.29 -1.26 11.75
CA SER A 13 -2.92 0.03 12.35
C SER A 13 -1.63 0.56 11.72
N THR A 14 -0.65 -0.31 11.48
CA THR A 14 0.56 0.01 10.72
C THR A 14 0.23 0.43 9.28
N VAL A 15 -0.68 -0.28 8.60
CA VAL A 15 -1.13 0.05 7.24
C VAL A 15 -1.83 1.40 7.20
N GLN A 16 -2.69 1.69 8.19
CA GLN A 16 -3.37 2.98 8.28
C GLN A 16 -2.34 4.12 8.43
N THR A 17 -1.39 3.99 9.35
CA THR A 17 -0.31 4.97 9.52
C THR A 17 0.51 5.15 8.24
N LEU A 18 0.85 4.06 7.56
CA LEU A 18 1.56 4.12 6.28
C LEU A 18 0.74 4.83 5.21
N VAL A 19 -0.55 4.53 5.07
CA VAL A 19 -1.43 5.19 4.09
C VAL A 19 -1.52 6.68 4.39
N THR A 20 -1.74 7.06 5.64
CA THR A 20 -1.83 8.47 6.03
C THR A 20 -0.53 9.21 5.78
N LYS A 21 0.63 8.62 6.08
CA LYS A 21 1.94 9.24 5.80
C LYS A 21 2.23 9.32 4.29
N ALA A 22 1.96 8.26 3.55
CA ALA A 22 2.31 8.18 2.14
C ALA A 22 1.36 8.97 1.22
N THR A 23 0.11 9.18 1.63
CA THR A 23 -0.92 9.81 0.78
C THR A 23 -1.53 11.08 1.37
N CYS A 24 -1.21 11.43 2.61
CA CYS A 24 -1.84 12.50 3.38
C CYS A 24 -3.36 12.33 3.56
N LEU A 25 -3.88 11.12 3.42
CA LEU A 25 -5.30 10.81 3.58
C LEU A 25 -5.58 10.22 4.96
N ASP A 26 -6.56 10.77 5.65
CA ASP A 26 -7.13 10.15 6.85
C ASP A 26 -8.33 9.29 6.44
N LEU A 27 -8.07 8.00 6.21
CA LEU A 27 -9.09 7.03 5.86
C LEU A 27 -9.58 6.29 7.10
N HIS A 28 -10.90 6.25 7.26
CA HIS A 28 -11.51 5.34 8.22
C HIS A 28 -11.28 3.89 7.81
N ARG A 29 -11.15 2.97 8.78
CA ARG A 29 -10.98 1.53 8.56
C ARG A 29 -12.26 0.85 8.09
N ASP A 30 -12.83 1.36 7.00
CA ASP A 30 -13.97 0.77 6.33
C ASP A 30 -13.54 -0.53 5.63
N PRO A 31 -14.13 -1.69 5.97
CA PRO A 31 -13.82 -2.96 5.31
C PRO A 31 -14.09 -2.94 3.80
N LEU A 32 -15.03 -2.14 3.30
CA LEU A 32 -15.28 -2.02 1.87
C LEU A 32 -14.04 -1.47 1.14
N ILE A 33 -13.37 -0.48 1.73
CA ILE A 33 -12.17 0.14 1.14
C ILE A 33 -10.96 -0.78 1.36
N TYR A 34 -10.69 -1.15 2.62
CA TYR A 34 -9.46 -1.86 3.00
C TYR A 34 -9.42 -3.33 2.52
N LEU A 35 -10.57 -4.01 2.54
CA LEU A 35 -10.65 -5.43 2.20
C LEU A 35 -11.15 -5.66 0.77
N LEU A 36 -12.18 -4.91 0.35
CA LEU A 36 -12.82 -5.13 -0.95
C LEU A 36 -12.30 -4.19 -2.05
N GLY A 37 -11.49 -3.18 -1.71
CA GLY A 37 -10.93 -2.25 -2.69
C GLY A 37 -11.98 -1.32 -3.30
N HIS A 38 -13.05 -1.00 -2.57
CA HIS A 38 -13.98 0.03 -3.01
C HIS A 38 -13.24 1.35 -3.24
N PRO A 39 -13.53 2.05 -4.35
CA PRO A 39 -12.92 3.33 -4.63
C PRO A 39 -13.32 4.33 -3.55
N VAL A 40 -12.36 5.16 -3.14
CA VAL A 40 -12.62 6.27 -2.25
C VAL A 40 -13.07 7.44 -3.13
N LEU A 41 -14.24 8.00 -2.82
CA LEU A 41 -14.84 9.04 -3.65
C LEU A 41 -14.00 10.32 -3.60
N GLY A 42 -13.84 10.99 -4.75
CA GLY A 42 -13.10 12.24 -4.88
C GLY A 42 -11.59 12.09 -5.05
N LEU A 43 -11.06 10.86 -5.11
CA LEU A 43 -9.64 10.61 -5.33
C LEU A 43 -9.25 10.57 -6.81
N GLY A 44 -8.11 11.19 -7.12
CA GLY A 44 -7.49 11.12 -8.44
C GLY A 44 -7.07 9.68 -8.78
N LYS A 45 -7.07 9.35 -10.07
CA LYS A 45 -6.83 7.98 -10.56
C LYS A 45 -5.49 7.40 -10.08
N GLY A 46 -4.40 8.17 -10.14
CA GLY A 46 -3.08 7.73 -9.69
C GLY A 46 -3.04 7.41 -8.20
N LEU A 47 -3.60 8.30 -7.37
CA LEU A 47 -3.64 8.09 -5.93
C LEU A 47 -4.56 6.91 -5.53
N GLN A 48 -5.70 6.75 -6.22
CA GLN A 48 -6.57 5.58 -6.04
C GLN A 48 -5.85 4.27 -6.41
N LYS A 49 -5.04 4.29 -7.48
CA LYS A 49 -4.23 3.13 -7.91
C LYS A 49 -3.19 2.76 -6.85
N VAL A 50 -2.45 3.74 -6.31
CA VAL A 50 -1.47 3.51 -5.25
C VAL A 50 -2.15 2.93 -3.99
N LEU A 51 -3.27 3.52 -3.55
CA LEU A 51 -4.06 3.00 -2.42
C LEU A 51 -4.50 1.54 -2.64
N ASN A 52 -5.06 1.25 -3.81
CA ASN A 52 -5.49 -0.10 -4.16
C ASN A 52 -4.31 -1.07 -4.16
N CYS A 53 -3.13 -0.64 -4.61
CA CYS A 53 -1.93 -1.44 -4.56
C CYS A 53 -1.51 -1.73 -3.12
N ILE A 54 -1.47 -0.72 -2.23
CA ILE A 54 -1.14 -0.88 -0.81
C ILE A 54 -2.07 -1.91 -0.16
N PHE A 55 -3.39 -1.74 -0.30
CA PHE A 55 -4.36 -2.66 0.31
C PHE A 55 -4.29 -4.06 -0.30
N THR A 56 -4.06 -4.18 -1.61
CA THR A 56 -3.86 -5.48 -2.25
C THR A 56 -2.59 -6.17 -1.74
N ALA A 57 -1.48 -5.45 -1.63
CA ALA A 57 -0.24 -5.97 -1.08
C ALA A 57 -0.40 -6.44 0.37
N THR A 58 -1.11 -5.67 1.20
CA THR A 58 -1.45 -6.07 2.58
C THR A 58 -2.26 -7.36 2.61
N ARG A 59 -3.33 -7.45 1.81
CA ARG A 59 -4.16 -8.66 1.72
C ARG A 59 -3.35 -9.87 1.27
N CYS A 60 -2.49 -9.71 0.26
CA CYS A 60 -1.60 -10.77 -0.20
C CYS A 60 -0.63 -11.23 0.90
N LEU A 61 -0.08 -10.31 1.69
CA LEU A 61 0.82 -10.65 2.80
C LEU A 61 0.11 -11.39 3.92
N ILE A 62 -1.11 -10.96 4.29
CA ILE A 62 -1.94 -11.67 5.26
C ILE A 62 -2.21 -13.09 4.76
N ALA A 63 -2.63 -13.23 3.50
CA ALA A 63 -2.90 -14.52 2.89
C ALA A 63 -1.64 -15.40 2.78
N ALA A 64 -0.48 -14.82 2.50
CA ALA A 64 0.79 -15.56 2.40
C ALA A 64 1.27 -16.09 3.76
N ARG A 65 1.03 -15.34 4.85
CA ARG A 65 1.50 -15.65 6.20
C ARG A 65 0.37 -16.08 7.15
N TRP A 66 -0.75 -16.54 6.62
CA TRP A 66 -1.96 -16.81 7.41
C TRP A 66 -1.81 -17.90 8.49
N LYS A 67 -0.79 -18.75 8.36
CA LYS A 67 -0.42 -19.78 9.35
C LYS A 67 0.75 -19.38 10.26
N ASP A 68 1.43 -18.28 9.96
CA ASP A 68 2.58 -17.85 10.74
C ASP A 68 2.09 -17.24 12.07
N PRO A 69 2.77 -17.52 13.19
CA PRO A 69 2.42 -16.94 14.48
C PRO A 69 2.80 -15.44 14.57
N THR A 70 3.63 -14.95 13.65
CA THR A 70 4.11 -13.57 13.61
C THR A 70 3.47 -12.80 12.45
N PRO A 71 2.95 -11.58 12.70
CA PRO A 71 2.38 -10.77 11.64
C PRO A 71 3.48 -10.26 10.69
N PRO A 72 3.15 -10.01 9.41
CA PRO A 72 4.06 -9.33 8.49
C PRO A 72 4.53 -7.98 9.05
N SER A 73 5.80 -7.65 8.84
CA SER A 73 6.37 -6.36 9.24
C SER A 73 6.02 -5.24 8.25
N LEU A 74 6.24 -3.99 8.67
CA LEU A 74 6.15 -2.82 7.78
C LEU A 74 7.09 -2.96 6.57
N TRP A 75 8.31 -3.46 6.80
CA TRP A 75 9.30 -3.66 5.73
C TRP A 75 8.87 -4.74 4.74
N ASP A 76 8.22 -5.82 5.20
CA ASP A 76 7.65 -6.82 4.30
C ASP A 76 6.59 -6.19 3.37
N LEU A 77 5.77 -5.29 3.91
CA LEU A 77 4.77 -4.54 3.15
C LEU A 77 5.40 -3.58 2.15
N ILE A 78 6.38 -2.77 2.56
CA ILE A 78 7.09 -1.85 1.68
C ILE A 78 7.78 -2.62 0.55
N ASN A 79 8.50 -3.70 0.87
CA ASN A 79 9.15 -4.54 -0.13
C ASN A 79 8.13 -5.11 -1.13
N ARG A 80 6.96 -5.53 -0.66
CA ARG A 80 5.90 -6.03 -1.54
C ARG A 80 5.36 -4.93 -2.47
N ILE A 81 5.17 -3.71 -1.97
CA ILE A 81 4.70 -2.58 -2.78
C ILE A 81 5.76 -2.17 -3.80
N GLU A 82 7.03 -2.10 -3.39
CA GLU A 82 8.16 -1.79 -4.28
C GLU A 82 8.31 -2.81 -5.42
N GLN A 83 8.06 -4.10 -5.15
CA GLN A 83 8.04 -5.12 -6.21
C GLN A 83 6.96 -4.82 -7.26
N VAL A 84 5.75 -4.43 -6.84
CA VAL A 84 4.66 -4.07 -7.75
C VAL A 84 5.02 -2.81 -8.54
N ARG A 85 5.46 -1.75 -7.86
CA ARG A 85 5.89 -0.49 -8.49
C ARG A 85 6.98 -0.72 -9.53
N ARG A 86 8.00 -1.52 -9.20
CA ARG A 86 9.10 -1.85 -10.12
C ARG A 86 8.60 -2.60 -11.35
N MET A 87 7.69 -3.55 -11.17
CA MET A 87 7.10 -4.27 -12.31
C MET A 87 6.29 -3.33 -13.20
N GLU A 88 5.46 -2.47 -12.62
CA GLU A 88 4.70 -1.46 -13.38
C GLU A 88 5.62 -0.51 -14.15
N TYR A 89 6.70 -0.03 -13.53
CA TYR A 89 7.67 0.83 -14.18
C TYR A 89 8.34 0.15 -15.38
N LEU A 90 8.74 -1.12 -15.24
CA LEU A 90 9.29 -1.90 -16.35
C LEU A 90 8.26 -2.08 -17.47
N THR A 91 7.01 -2.37 -17.15
CA THR A 91 5.91 -2.44 -18.13
C THR A 91 5.69 -1.09 -18.81
N ALA A 92 5.74 0.01 -18.07
CA ALA A 92 5.56 1.36 -18.60
C ALA A 92 6.69 1.77 -19.56
N ILE A 93 7.94 1.36 -19.29
CA ILE A 93 9.06 1.52 -20.24
C ILE A 93 8.75 0.81 -21.56
N LEU A 94 8.28 -0.45 -21.50
CA LEU A 94 7.94 -1.21 -22.71
C LEU A 94 6.85 -0.54 -23.55
N HIS A 95 5.97 0.24 -22.90
CA HIS A 95 4.87 0.95 -23.56
C HIS A 95 5.11 2.46 -23.73
N ASN A 96 6.34 2.96 -23.53
CA ASN A 96 6.68 4.39 -23.60
C ASN A 96 5.77 5.31 -22.75
N SER A 97 5.36 4.84 -21.57
CA SER A 97 4.45 5.53 -20.64
C SER A 97 5.04 5.68 -19.23
N SER A 98 6.38 5.62 -19.10
CA SER A 98 7.08 5.67 -17.82
C SER A 98 6.81 6.94 -17.02
N LEU A 99 6.73 8.10 -17.68
CA LEU A 99 6.47 9.39 -17.03
C LEU A 99 5.13 9.40 -16.29
N ALA A 100 4.05 8.94 -16.93
CA ALA A 100 2.73 8.86 -16.29
C ALA A 100 2.73 7.89 -15.09
N THR A 101 3.54 6.83 -15.15
CA THR A 101 3.69 5.89 -14.03
C THR A 101 4.49 6.54 -12.88
N GLU A 102 5.54 7.30 -13.17
CA GLU A 102 6.27 8.04 -12.13
C GLU A 102 5.39 9.07 -11.43
N GLU A 103 4.51 9.75 -12.17
CA GLU A 103 3.52 10.69 -11.61
C GLU A 103 2.54 9.98 -10.67
N ASP A 104 1.99 8.83 -11.08
CA ASP A 104 1.10 8.01 -10.22
C ASP A 104 1.77 7.67 -8.87
N TRP A 105 3.06 7.32 -8.91
CA TRP A 105 3.83 6.85 -7.75
C TRP A 105 4.57 7.95 -7.00
N PHE A 106 4.43 9.22 -7.40
CA PHE A 106 5.21 10.34 -6.85
C PHE A 106 5.13 10.43 -5.32
N MET A 107 3.91 10.39 -4.76
CA MET A 107 3.68 10.49 -3.32
C MET A 107 4.31 9.34 -2.55
N TRP A 108 4.22 8.12 -3.09
CA TRP A 108 4.84 6.93 -2.51
C TRP A 108 6.36 7.01 -2.53
N ASN A 109 6.94 7.46 -3.65
CA ASN A 109 8.38 7.65 -3.79
C ASN A 109 8.92 8.69 -2.80
N SER A 110 8.18 9.80 -2.60
CA SER A 110 8.53 10.83 -1.60
C SER A 110 8.58 10.22 -0.20
N TYR A 111 7.53 9.49 0.19
CA TYR A 111 7.47 8.80 1.48
C TYR A 111 8.63 7.82 1.68
N CYS A 112 8.94 6.98 0.69
CA CYS A 112 10.06 6.04 0.79
C CYS A 112 11.42 6.75 0.92
N SER A 113 11.60 7.89 0.25
CA SER A 113 12.84 8.68 0.34
C SER A 113 13.02 9.32 1.72
N GLU A 114 11.93 9.74 2.36
CA GLU A 114 11.93 10.28 3.72
C GLU A 114 12.21 9.18 4.75
N LEU A 115 11.57 8.02 4.60
CA LEU A 115 11.78 6.86 5.46
C LEU A 115 13.25 6.41 5.48
N GLN A 116 13.97 6.53 4.36
CA GLN A 116 15.39 6.19 4.25
C GLN A 116 16.33 7.22 4.92
N ARG A 117 15.85 8.43 5.25
CA ARG A 117 16.65 9.45 5.97
C ARG A 117 16.52 9.34 7.49
N GLU A 118 15.46 8.68 7.97
CA GLU A 118 15.18 8.49 9.40
C GLU A 118 15.86 7.24 9.99
N VAL A 119 16.46 6.39 9.15
CA VAL A 119 17.17 5.14 9.51
C VAL A 119 18.68 5.35 9.41
#